data_AF-A0A372RHA0-F1
#
_entry.id   AF-A0A372RHA0-F1
#
_cell.length_a   1.000
_cell.length_b   1.000
_cell.length_c   1.000
_cell.angle_alpha   90.00
_cell.angle_beta   90.00
_cell.angle_gamma   90.00
#
_symmetry.space_group_name_H-M   'P 1'
#
loop_
_entity.id
_entity.type
_entity.pdbx_description
1 polymer ?
#
loop_
_entity_poly.entity_id
_entity_poly.type
_entity_poly.pdbx_seq_one_letter_code
_entity_poly.pdbx_strand_id
1 'polypeptide(L)'
;MAYVECIIWPFSDDIDHYEMRCRAMKKGHTHYIAKALIDTTSTANFIRKSVADKLGIKYNIPPKDSPFYDPNMLGYTILDLSFRYKGEDRLLSGFGRPFNYFTVVDEAKADLVFGLPWMDFRETTIDLRKRRIKICAKSIPLLFKDPNTGEFLSKQNSRSDSDFEKQAHEVSSIIYP
;
A
#
# COMPACT_ATOMS: atom_id res chain seq x y z
N MET A 1 4.79 8.01 10.28
CA MET A 1 4.45 7.48 8.93
C MET A 1 3.09 6.80 9.00
N ALA A 2 2.25 7.00 7.98
CA ALA A 2 0.91 6.42 7.90
C ALA A 2 0.90 5.17 7.01
N TYR A 3 0.20 4.14 7.43
CA TYR A 3 0.14 2.85 6.76
C TYR A 3 -1.31 2.38 6.62
N VAL A 4 -1.53 1.42 5.73
CA VAL A 4 -2.79 0.70 5.60
C VAL A 4 -2.51 -0.79 5.52
N GLU A 5 -3.35 -1.60 6.15
CA GLU A 5 -3.30 -3.05 5.96
C GLU A 5 -3.89 -3.41 4.60
N CYS A 6 -3.11 -4.13 3.79
CA CYS A 6 -3.46 -4.55 2.44
C CYS A 6 -3.10 -6.03 2.28
N ILE A 7 -3.89 -6.75 1.48
CA ILE A 7 -3.62 -8.15 1.15
C ILE A 7 -3.16 -8.24 -0.29
N ILE A 8 -1.99 -8.85 -0.50
CA ILE A 8 -1.43 -9.17 -1.81
C ILE A 8 -1.80 -10.62 -2.14
N TRP A 9 -2.42 -10.80 -3.31
CA TRP A 9 -2.79 -12.10 -3.85
C TRP A 9 -1.87 -12.44 -5.03
N PRO A 10 -0.96 -13.42 -4.90
CA PRO A 10 -0.10 -13.87 -6.00
C PRO A 10 -0.89 -14.82 -6.91
N PHE A 11 -1.92 -14.31 -7.57
CA PHE A 11 -2.63 -15.11 -8.58
C PHE A 11 -1.69 -15.41 -9.74
N SER A 12 -1.75 -16.64 -10.22
CA SER A 12 -1.10 -17.03 -11.46
C SER A 12 -1.85 -16.46 -12.66
N ASP A 13 -1.13 -16.29 -13.78
CA ASP A 13 -1.66 -15.68 -15.02
C ASP A 13 -2.83 -16.46 -15.65
N ASP A 14 -3.03 -17.73 -15.25
CA ASP A 14 -4.17 -18.57 -15.63
C ASP A 14 -5.49 -18.17 -14.94
N ILE A 15 -5.43 -17.41 -13.84
CA ILE A 15 -6.60 -16.85 -13.15
C ILE A 15 -6.78 -15.38 -13.59
N ASP A 16 -7.06 -15.16 -14.88
CA ASP A 16 -7.19 -13.81 -15.44
C ASP A 16 -8.57 -13.19 -15.19
N HIS A 17 -9.58 -14.02 -14.91
CA HIS A 17 -10.95 -13.55 -14.69
C HIS A 17 -11.19 -13.10 -13.23
N TYR A 18 -11.66 -11.86 -13.07
CA TYR A 18 -12.01 -11.27 -11.78
C TYR A 18 -12.88 -12.18 -10.89
N GLU A 19 -13.87 -12.86 -11.47
CA GLU A 19 -14.72 -13.79 -10.73
C GLU A 19 -13.94 -14.99 -10.17
N MET A 20 -12.99 -15.54 -10.94
CA MET A 20 -12.17 -16.65 -10.50
C MET A 20 -11.23 -16.21 -9.36
N ARG A 21 -10.64 -15.01 -9.46
CA ARG A 21 -9.86 -14.40 -8.38
C ARG A 21 -10.69 -14.26 -7.11
N CYS A 22 -11.91 -13.75 -7.21
CA CYS A 22 -12.83 -13.61 -6.08
C CYS A 22 -13.18 -14.97 -5.45
N ARG A 23 -13.40 -16.01 -6.27
CA ARG A 23 -13.65 -17.38 -5.77
C ARG A 23 -12.41 -17.95 -5.07
N ALA A 24 -11.22 -17.71 -5.60
CA ALA A 24 -9.97 -18.13 -4.98
C ALA A 24 -9.75 -17.44 -3.62
N MET A 25 -10.04 -16.15 -3.50
CA MET A 25 -10.01 -15.45 -2.19
C MET A 25 -10.93 -16.11 -1.17
N LYS A 26 -12.18 -16.41 -1.56
CA LYS A 26 -13.17 -17.07 -0.68
C LYS A 26 -12.74 -18.48 -0.27
N LYS A 27 -11.94 -19.17 -1.09
CA LYS A 27 -11.38 -20.49 -0.78
C LYS A 27 -10.14 -20.42 0.12
N GLY A 28 -9.68 -19.23 0.51
CA GLY A 28 -8.52 -19.06 1.39
C GLY A 28 -7.19 -19.37 0.70
N HIS A 29 -7.06 -19.06 -0.59
CA HIS A 29 -5.78 -19.19 -1.29
C HIS A 29 -4.65 -18.40 -0.60
N THR A 30 -3.41 -18.80 -0.88
CA THR A 30 -2.21 -18.15 -0.37
C THR A 30 -2.24 -16.65 -0.63
N HIS A 31 -1.91 -15.87 0.40
CA HIS A 31 -1.86 -14.42 0.35
C HIS A 31 -0.81 -13.88 1.33
N TYR A 32 -0.47 -12.61 1.18
CA TYR A 32 0.40 -11.89 2.10
C TYR A 32 -0.30 -10.64 2.63
N ILE A 33 -0.33 -10.48 3.95
CA ILE A 33 -0.84 -9.27 4.59
C ILE A 33 0.32 -8.29 4.75
N ALA A 34 0.33 -7.24 3.94
CA ALA A 34 1.30 -6.16 4.00
C ALA A 34 0.72 -4.98 4.80
N LYS A 35 1.60 -4.32 5.57
CA LYS A 35 1.32 -2.96 6.06
C LYS A 35 1.95 -1.99 5.08
N ALA A 36 1.14 -1.56 4.12
CA ALA A 36 1.57 -0.70 3.02
C ALA A 36 1.77 0.74 3.51
N LEU A 37 2.92 1.33 3.20
CA LEU A 37 3.20 2.73 3.48
C LEU A 37 2.41 3.61 2.51
N ILE A 38 1.76 4.64 3.04
CA ILE A 38 1.18 5.73 2.26
C ILE A 38 2.26 6.82 2.13
N ASP A 39 2.81 7.00 0.93
CA ASP A 39 3.90 7.94 0.68
C ASP A 39 3.51 8.98 -0.39
N THR A 40 3.00 10.12 0.05
CA THR A 40 2.56 11.22 -0.83
C THR A 40 3.71 12.00 -1.46
N THR A 41 4.97 11.71 -1.10
CA THR A 41 6.14 12.31 -1.77
C THR A 41 6.74 11.39 -2.82
N SER A 42 6.25 10.14 -2.90
CA SER A 42 6.76 9.15 -3.82
C SER A 42 6.07 9.24 -5.19
N THR A 43 6.89 9.30 -6.25
CA THR A 43 6.45 9.35 -7.65
C THR A 43 6.24 7.96 -8.27
N ALA A 44 6.45 6.89 -7.51
CA ALA A 44 6.28 5.51 -7.95
C ALA A 44 5.73 4.63 -6.82
N ASN A 45 5.24 3.45 -7.18
CA ASN A 45 4.79 2.45 -6.20
C ASN A 45 5.87 1.39 -6.07
N PHE A 46 6.11 0.87 -4.87
CA PHE A 46 7.19 -0.07 -4.64
C PHE A 46 6.71 -1.34 -3.95
N ILE A 47 7.29 -2.46 -4.37
CA ILE A 47 7.29 -3.70 -3.61
C ILE A 47 8.75 -4.10 -3.35
N ARG A 48 9.06 -4.47 -2.10
CA ARG A 48 10.40 -4.95 -1.77
C ARG A 48 10.65 -6.31 -2.42
N LYS A 49 11.84 -6.51 -3.00
CA LYS A 49 12.26 -7.77 -3.65
C LYS A 49 11.99 -8.99 -2.77
N SER A 50 12.36 -8.93 -1.49
CA SER A 50 12.15 -10.05 -0.56
C SER A 50 10.68 -10.46 -0.40
N VAL A 51 9.73 -9.52 -0.56
CA VAL A 51 8.30 -9.83 -0.54
C VAL A 51 7.86 -10.44 -1.86
N ALA A 52 8.31 -9.88 -2.99
CA ALA A 52 8.02 -10.41 -4.32
C ALA A 52 8.55 -11.85 -4.49
N ASP A 53 9.81 -12.09 -4.11
CA ASP A 53 10.46 -13.40 -4.15
C ASP A 53 9.72 -14.42 -3.27
N LYS A 54 9.38 -14.04 -2.04
CA LYS A 54 8.64 -14.89 -1.11
C LYS A 54 7.28 -15.33 -1.66
N LEU A 55 6.66 -14.48 -2.48
CA LEU A 55 5.37 -14.74 -3.11
C LEU A 55 5.50 -15.39 -4.50
N GLY A 56 6.71 -15.62 -5.00
CA GLY A 56 6.94 -16.14 -6.34
C GLY A 56 6.45 -15.21 -7.45
N ILE A 57 6.34 -13.91 -7.17
CA ILE A 57 5.85 -12.91 -8.12
C ILE A 57 6.92 -12.62 -9.15
N LYS A 58 6.60 -12.87 -10.41
CA LYS A 58 7.48 -12.52 -11.54
C LYS A 58 7.41 -11.02 -11.80
N TYR A 59 8.53 -10.46 -12.25
CA TYR A 59 8.64 -9.08 -12.66
C TYR A 59 9.50 -8.97 -13.92
N ASN A 60 9.20 -7.96 -14.73
CA ASN A 60 9.85 -7.73 -16.02
C ASN A 60 10.71 -6.47 -15.95
N ILE A 61 11.84 -6.48 -16.65
CA ILE A 61 12.67 -5.29 -16.80
C ILE A 61 12.22 -4.60 -18.08
N PRO A 62 11.82 -3.31 -18.04
CA PRO A 62 11.49 -2.58 -19.25
C PRO A 62 12.77 -2.31 -20.05
N PRO A 63 12.65 -2.10 -21.37
CA PRO A 63 13.78 -1.71 -22.21
C PRO A 63 14.49 -0.45 -21.68
N LYS A 64 15.81 -0.35 -21.89
CA LYS A 64 16.64 0.76 -21.38
C LYS A 64 16.26 2.14 -21.94
N ASP A 65 15.65 2.15 -23.12
CA ASP A 65 15.13 3.33 -23.82
C ASP A 65 13.69 3.69 -23.39
N SER A 66 13.08 2.92 -22.48
CA SER A 66 11.77 3.22 -21.94
C SER A 66 11.83 4.46 -21.02
N PRO A 67 10.85 5.37 -21.09
CA PRO A 67 10.74 6.47 -20.14
C PRO A 67 10.46 6.02 -18.70
N PHE A 68 10.16 4.73 -18.50
CA PHE A 68 9.93 4.11 -17.18
C PHE A 68 11.15 3.30 -16.69
N TYR A 69 12.28 3.32 -17.41
CA TYR A 69 13.50 2.67 -16.98
C TYR A 69 14.20 3.47 -15.88
N ASP A 70 14.40 2.85 -14.73
CA ASP A 70 15.27 3.31 -13.66
C ASP A 70 16.42 2.30 -13.49
N PRO A 71 17.71 2.72 -13.47
CA PRO A 71 18.81 1.79 -13.24
C PRO A 71 18.79 1.13 -11.84
N ASN A 72 18.07 1.70 -10.87
CA ASN A 72 18.00 1.20 -9.49
C ASN A 72 16.81 0.25 -9.25
N MET A 73 15.95 0.01 -10.24
CA MET A 73 14.90 -1.00 -10.11
C MET A 73 15.35 -2.35 -10.64
N LEU A 74 14.72 -3.39 -10.10
CA LEU A 74 14.90 -4.77 -10.54
C LEU A 74 13.88 -5.17 -11.61
N GLY A 75 12.82 -4.38 -11.77
CA GLY A 75 11.76 -4.58 -12.74
C GLY A 75 10.42 -4.05 -12.24
N TYR A 76 9.35 -4.35 -12.95
CA TYR A 76 7.98 -4.04 -12.57
C TYR A 76 7.12 -5.29 -12.52
N THR A 77 6.13 -5.27 -11.64
CA THR A 77 5.10 -6.30 -11.54
C THR A 77 3.72 -5.68 -11.36
N ILE A 78 2.69 -6.48 -11.55
CA ILE A 78 1.30 -6.09 -11.32
C ILE A 78 0.81 -6.87 -10.11
N LEU A 79 0.26 -6.18 -9.12
CA LEU A 79 -0.25 -6.81 -7.91
C LEU A 79 -1.78 -6.85 -7.88
N ASP A 80 -2.33 -8.01 -7.54
CA ASP A 80 -3.73 -8.12 -7.13
C ASP A 80 -3.85 -7.79 -5.64
N LEU A 81 -4.48 -6.66 -5.35
CA LEU A 81 -4.58 -6.10 -4.01
C LEU A 81 -6.02 -6.11 -3.52
N SER A 82 -6.23 -6.49 -2.26
CA SER A 82 -7.52 -6.35 -1.60
C SER A 82 -7.41 -5.64 -0.27
N PHE A 83 -8.48 -4.97 0.12
CA PHE A 83 -8.60 -4.32 1.42
C PHE A 83 -9.78 -4.88 2.20
N ARG A 84 -9.62 -4.99 3.52
CA ARG A 84 -10.71 -5.36 4.40
C ARG A 84 -11.65 -4.18 4.63
N TYR A 85 -12.88 -4.33 4.20
CA TYR A 85 -13.93 -3.32 4.36
C TYR A 85 -15.20 -3.97 4.92
N LYS A 86 -15.70 -3.45 6.04
CA LYS A 86 -16.86 -4.01 6.77
C LYS A 86 -16.74 -5.52 7.06
N GLY A 87 -15.52 -5.97 7.39
CA GLY A 87 -15.24 -7.37 7.73
C GLY A 87 -14.97 -8.28 6.54
N GLU A 88 -15.11 -7.79 5.30
CA GLU A 88 -14.90 -8.58 4.09
C GLU A 88 -13.67 -8.09 3.33
N ASP A 89 -12.87 -9.04 2.83
CA ASP A 89 -11.76 -8.74 1.93
C ASP A 89 -12.31 -8.44 0.53
N ARG A 90 -12.07 -7.23 0.03
CA ARG A 90 -12.56 -6.76 -1.25
C ARG A 90 -11.40 -6.51 -2.19
N LEU A 91 -11.29 -7.35 -3.21
CA LEU A 91 -10.35 -7.15 -4.30
C LEU A 91 -10.59 -5.77 -4.93
N LEU A 92 -9.51 -5.06 -5.22
CA LEU A 92 -9.57 -3.87 -6.06
C LEU A 92 -9.80 -4.30 -7.50
N SER A 93 -11.05 -4.59 -7.83
CA SER A 93 -11.49 -4.98 -9.15
C SER A 93 -11.30 -3.87 -10.18
N GLY A 94 -10.87 -4.23 -11.39
CA GLY A 94 -11.55 -3.69 -12.57
C GLY A 94 -10.99 -2.42 -13.21
N PHE A 95 -9.73 -2.09 -13.01
CA PHE A 95 -9.05 -1.16 -13.90
C PHE A 95 -7.86 -1.89 -14.47
N GLY A 96 -7.70 -1.86 -15.80
CA GLY A 96 -6.79 -2.75 -16.53
C GLY A 96 -5.40 -2.90 -15.91
N ARG A 97 -4.70 -3.94 -16.37
CA ARG A 97 -3.31 -4.28 -16.02
C ARG A 97 -2.39 -3.08 -15.72
N PRO A 98 -2.45 -1.91 -16.42
CA PRO A 98 -1.49 -0.84 -16.15
C PRO A 98 -1.60 -0.07 -14.83
N PHE A 99 -2.63 -0.27 -14.00
CA PHE A 99 -2.86 0.61 -12.83
C PHE A 99 -2.52 0.00 -11.48
N ASN A 100 -2.00 -1.23 -11.48
CA ASN A 100 -1.44 -1.89 -10.31
C ASN A 100 0.06 -2.18 -10.51
N TYR A 101 0.77 -1.32 -11.26
CA TYR A 101 2.22 -1.46 -11.41
C TYR A 101 2.95 -1.08 -10.13
N PHE A 102 3.85 -1.96 -9.73
CA PHE A 102 4.81 -1.75 -8.66
C PHE A 102 6.21 -1.99 -9.19
N THR A 103 7.07 -1.03 -8.94
CA THR A 103 8.52 -1.15 -9.12
C THR A 103 9.07 -2.08 -8.05
N VAL A 104 9.81 -3.09 -8.47
CA VAL A 104 10.51 -4.02 -7.58
C VAL A 104 11.88 -3.44 -7.27
N VAL A 105 12.19 -3.28 -5.99
CA VAL A 105 13.48 -2.72 -5.51
C VAL A 105 14.03 -3.56 -4.37
N ASP A 106 15.36 -3.60 -4.21
CA ASP A 106 15.99 -4.31 -3.09
C ASP A 106 15.60 -3.68 -1.75
N GLU A 107 15.74 -2.36 -1.64
CA GLU A 107 15.46 -1.61 -0.43
C GLU A 107 14.29 -0.63 -0.65
N ALA A 108 13.26 -0.81 0.16
CA ALA A 108 12.10 0.08 0.21
C ALA A 108 11.79 0.43 1.67
N LYS A 109 11.23 1.63 1.89
CA LYS A 109 10.81 2.12 3.22
C LYS A 109 9.82 1.18 3.93
N ALA A 110 9.10 0.37 3.18
CA ALA A 110 8.20 -0.67 3.66
C ALA A 110 8.15 -1.83 2.67
N ASP A 111 7.51 -2.93 3.05
CA ASP A 111 7.26 -4.09 2.20
C ASP A 111 6.48 -3.73 0.93
N LEU A 112 5.55 -2.79 1.07
CA LEU A 112 4.73 -2.23 0.00
C LEU A 112 4.60 -0.72 0.21
N VAL A 113 4.73 0.07 -0.85
CA VAL A 113 4.59 1.54 -0.82
C VAL A 113 3.58 1.95 -1.88
N PHE A 114 2.54 2.66 -1.46
CA PHE A 114 1.63 3.36 -2.35
C PHE A 114 2.12 4.79 -2.52
N GLY A 115 2.65 5.08 -3.71
CA GLY A 115 3.03 6.43 -4.12
C GLY A 115 1.84 7.19 -4.68
N LEU A 116 2.08 8.44 -5.09
CA LEU A 116 1.09 9.31 -5.72
C LEU A 116 0.37 8.66 -6.91
N PRO A 117 1.05 7.98 -7.87
CA PRO A 117 0.36 7.42 -9.03
C PRO A 117 -0.73 6.42 -8.68
N TRP A 118 -0.49 5.55 -7.69
CA TRP A 118 -1.50 4.61 -7.22
C TRP A 118 -2.61 5.32 -6.45
N MET A 119 -2.27 6.30 -5.62
CA MET A 119 -3.25 7.02 -4.81
C MET A 119 -4.22 7.84 -5.66
N ASP A 120 -3.70 8.61 -6.61
CA ASP A 120 -4.49 9.45 -7.51
C ASP A 120 -5.45 8.60 -8.33
N PHE A 121 -4.96 7.50 -8.88
CA PHE A 121 -5.77 6.56 -9.64
C PHE A 121 -6.92 5.94 -8.81
N ARG A 122 -6.71 5.77 -7.51
CA ARG A 122 -7.69 5.17 -6.60
C ARG A 122 -8.59 6.20 -5.92
N GLU A 123 -8.56 7.45 -6.37
CA GLU A 123 -9.32 8.57 -5.80
C GLU A 123 -9.10 8.65 -4.28
N THR A 124 -7.84 8.52 -3.88
CA THR A 124 -7.49 8.35 -2.48
C THR A 124 -7.68 9.66 -1.72
N THR A 125 -8.35 9.61 -0.57
CA THR A 125 -8.44 10.76 0.35
C THR A 125 -7.97 10.35 1.73
N ILE A 126 -7.05 11.12 2.31
CA ILE A 126 -6.47 10.85 3.63
C ILE A 126 -7.11 11.81 4.63
N ASP A 127 -7.76 11.27 5.66
CA ASP A 127 -8.30 12.02 6.80
C ASP A 127 -7.50 11.66 8.05
N LEU A 128 -6.47 12.47 8.35
CA LEU A 128 -5.59 12.24 9.49
C LEU A 128 -6.29 12.45 10.83
N ARG A 129 -7.26 13.36 10.90
CA ARG A 129 -8.04 13.62 12.12
C ARG A 129 -8.87 12.40 12.49
N LYS A 130 -9.56 11.81 11.52
CA LYS A 130 -10.34 10.58 11.72
C LYS A 130 -9.47 9.33 11.70
N ARG A 131 -8.18 9.45 11.36
CA ARG A 131 -7.24 8.33 11.15
C ARG A 131 -7.78 7.31 10.14
N ARG A 132 -8.31 7.81 9.02
CA ARG A 132 -8.87 6.96 7.95
C ARG A 132 -8.33 7.38 6.59
N ILE A 133 -8.32 6.41 5.69
CA ILE A 133 -8.05 6.59 4.27
C ILE A 133 -9.29 6.13 3.50
N LYS A 134 -9.70 6.89 2.50
CA LYS A 134 -10.75 6.52 1.55
C LYS A 134 -10.06 6.07 0.27
N ILE A 135 -10.36 4.85 -0.19
CA ILE A 135 -9.82 4.24 -1.41
C ILE A 135 -11.01 3.77 -2.25
N CYS A 136 -11.18 4.26 -3.47
CA CYS A 136 -12.35 3.99 -4.33
C CYS A 136 -13.68 4.07 -3.56
N ALA A 137 -13.91 5.21 -2.91
CA ALA A 137 -15.03 5.50 -2.02
C ALA A 137 -15.15 4.68 -0.70
N LYS A 138 -14.30 3.67 -0.47
CA LYS A 138 -14.34 2.83 0.73
C LYS A 138 -13.41 3.38 1.80
N SER A 139 -13.94 3.60 3.00
CA SER A 139 -13.15 4.12 4.13
C SER A 139 -12.55 3.01 4.97
N ILE A 140 -11.22 3.03 5.12
CA ILE A 140 -10.39 2.02 5.78
C ILE A 140 -9.57 2.72 6.90
N PRO A 141 -9.34 2.09 8.06
CA PRO A 141 -8.50 2.67 9.11
C PRO A 141 -7.04 2.80 8.68
N LEU A 142 -6.41 3.91 9.04
CA LEU A 142 -4.95 4.04 8.98
C LEU A 142 -4.31 3.37 10.19
N LEU A 143 -3.09 2.88 9.97
CA LEU A 143 -2.17 2.40 10.98
C LEU A 143 -1.01 3.39 11.10
N PHE A 144 -0.51 3.58 12.32
CA PHE A 144 0.63 4.44 12.57
C PHE A 144 1.72 3.61 13.22
N LYS A 145 2.96 3.81 12.76
CA LYS A 145 4.14 3.18 13.33
C LYS A 145 4.80 4.16 14.31
N ASP A 146 5.06 3.69 15.53
CA ASP A 146 5.81 4.43 16.53
C ASP A 146 7.26 4.63 16.03
N PRO A 147 7.79 5.85 16.05
CA PRO A 147 9.13 6.13 15.54
C PRO A 147 10.25 5.57 16.43
N ASN A 148 10.00 5.37 17.73
CA ASN A 148 11.00 4.91 18.70
C ASN A 148 11.03 3.39 18.79
N THR A 149 9.87 2.74 18.80
CA THR A 149 9.78 1.29 18.96
C THR A 149 9.64 0.55 17.63
N GLY A 150 9.20 1.25 16.58
CA GLY A 150 8.87 0.63 15.31
C GLY A 150 7.60 -0.23 15.34
N GLU A 151 6.88 -0.28 16.46
CA GLU A 151 5.63 -1.03 16.57
C GLU A 151 4.45 -0.25 15.99
N PHE A 152 3.43 -0.98 15.55
CA PHE A 152 2.18 -0.35 15.12
C PHE A 152 1.34 -0.02 16.34
N LEU A 153 0.97 1.25 16.46
CA LEU A 153 0.11 1.73 17.52
C LEU A 153 -1.23 0.99 17.45
N SER A 154 -1.55 0.23 18.50
CA SER A 154 -2.81 -0.48 18.59
C SER A 154 -3.97 0.52 18.56
N LYS A 155 -5.12 0.10 17.99
CA LYS A 155 -6.36 0.87 18.08
C LYS A 155 -6.79 0.91 19.55
N GLN A 156 -6.33 1.91 20.29
CA GLN A 156 -6.92 2.27 21.57
C GLN A 156 -7.90 3.42 21.37
N ASN A 157 -9.15 3.09 21.69
CA ASN A 157 -10.24 3.94 22.14
C ASN A 157 -9.82 5.38 22.45
N SER A 158 -10.51 6.34 21.83
CA SER A 158 -10.66 7.71 22.33
C SER A 158 -9.42 8.28 23.03
N ARG A 159 -8.28 8.34 22.34
CA ARG A 159 -7.24 9.30 22.75
C ARG A 159 -7.83 10.68 22.48
N SER A 160 -8.20 11.37 23.56
CA SER A 160 -8.68 12.75 23.52
C SER A 160 -7.78 13.59 22.64
N ASP A 161 -8.38 14.49 21.86
CA ASP A 161 -7.74 15.37 20.88
C ASP A 161 -6.53 16.17 21.43
N SER A 162 -6.34 16.20 22.76
CA SER A 162 -5.29 16.92 23.48
C SER A 162 -3.85 16.45 23.22
N ASP A 163 -3.62 15.17 22.95
CA ASP A 163 -2.24 14.65 22.84
C ASP A 163 -1.66 14.86 21.44
N PHE A 164 -2.51 14.99 20.42
CA PHE A 164 -2.09 15.24 19.04
C PHE A 164 -1.76 16.71 18.79
N GLU A 165 -2.48 17.64 19.43
CA GLU A 165 -2.14 19.06 19.36
C GLU A 165 -0.76 19.35 19.94
N LYS A 166 -0.36 18.66 21.02
CA LYS A 166 0.99 18.81 21.59
C LYS A 166 2.10 18.36 20.63
N GLN A 167 1.95 17.20 19.98
CA GLN A 167 2.95 16.73 19.00
C GLN A 167 2.99 17.58 17.73
N ALA A 168 1.85 18.10 17.26
CA ALA A 168 1.82 19.00 16.10
C ALA A 168 2.46 20.36 16.42
N HIS A 169 2.27 20.88 17.63
CA HIS A 169 2.88 22.15 18.06
C HIS A 169 4.39 22.04 18.21
N GLU A 170 4.90 20.94 18.78
CA GLU A 170 6.35 20.70 18.93
C GLU A 170 7.08 20.62 17.59
N VAL A 171 6.48 19.98 16.58
CA VAL A 171 7.07 19.89 15.24
C VAL A 171 6.99 21.24 14.51
N SER A 172 5.93 22.02 14.72
CA SER A 172 5.80 23.36 14.14
C SER A 172 6.81 24.37 14.71
N SER A 173 7.11 24.30 16.01
CA SER A 173 8.08 25.20 16.67
C SER A 173 9.55 24.95 16.30
N ILE A 174 9.85 23.83 15.64
CA ILE A 174 11.19 23.52 15.15
C ILE A 174 11.39 24.02 13.71
N ILE A 175 10.30 24.18 12.94
CA ILE A 175 10.36 24.52 11.51
C ILE A 175 10.19 26.03 11.26
N TYR A 176 9.50 26.73 12.16
CA TYR A 176 9.43 28.20 12.15
C TYR A 176 9.69 28.73 13.57
N PRO A 177 10.92 29.20 13.89
CA PRO A 177 11.18 29.93 15.12
C PRO A 177 10.50 31.29 15.16
#